data_AF-A0A951LX73-F1
#
_entry.id   AF-A0A951LX73-F1
#
_cell.length_a   1.000
_cell.length_b   1.000
_cell.length_c   1.000
_cell.angle_alpha   90.00
_cell.angle_beta   90.00
_cell.angle_gamma   90.00
#
_symmetry.space_group_name_H-M   'P 1'
#
loop_
_entity.id
_entity.type
_entity.pdbx_description
1 polymer ?
#
loop_
_entity_poly.entity_id
_entity_poly.type
_entity_poly.pdbx_seq_one_letter_code
_entity_poly.pdbx_strand_id
1 'polypeptide(L)' 'MIMTVSHERAEETPEAKARWFQSLPLSERMEMLCLFTDLVFENNPLIAERKDAKPIAGRVRVLSKTQR' A
#
# COMPACT_ATOMS: atom_id res chain seq x y z
N MET A 1 14.82 -23.98 21.12
CA MET A 1 13.98 -22.86 21.59
C MET A 1 12.73 -22.85 20.74
N ILE A 2 11.56 -22.98 21.35
CA ILE A 2 10.28 -22.95 20.63
C ILE A 2 9.92 -21.46 20.53
N MET A 3 9.93 -20.88 19.33
CA MET A 3 9.46 -19.51 19.14
C MET A 3 7.94 -19.52 19.20
N THR A 4 7.37 -18.98 20.27
CA THR A 4 5.93 -18.78 20.39
C THR A 4 5.54 -17.54 19.60
N VAL A 5 4.69 -17.72 18.58
CA VAL A 5 4.12 -16.60 17.83
C VAL A 5 3.06 -15.92 18.70
N SER A 6 3.23 -14.63 18.95
CA SER A 6 2.22 -13.80 19.60
C SER A 6 1.25 -13.25 18.55
N HIS A 7 -0.03 -13.18 18.90
CA HIS A 7 -1.10 -12.63 18.06
C HIS A 7 -1.79 -11.45 18.75
N GLU A 8 -1.12 -10.79 19.69
CA GLU A 8 -1.69 -9.67 20.42
C GLU A 8 -1.84 -8.44 19.52
N ARG A 9 -3.03 -7.84 19.52
CA ARG A 9 -3.30 -6.62 18.76
C ARG A 9 -2.42 -5.44 19.20
N ALA A 10 -1.94 -5.45 20.44
CA ALA A 10 -1.03 -4.42 20.96
C ALA A 10 0.30 -4.37 20.18
N GLU A 11 0.68 -5.47 19.52
CA GLU A 11 1.90 -5.57 18.73
C GLU A 11 1.72 -5.05 17.28
N GLU A 12 0.49 -4.75 16.86
CA GLU A 12 0.14 -4.26 15.52
C GLU A 12 0.43 -2.75 15.33
N THR A 13 1.65 -2.32 15.64
CA THR A 13 2.06 -0.92 15.47
C THR A 13 2.22 -0.54 13.99
N PRO A 14 2.09 0.75 13.62
CA PRO A 14 2.35 1.20 12.25
C PRO A 14 3.74 0.78 11.73
N GLU A 15 4.76 0.83 12.59
CA GLU A 15 6.14 0.47 12.25
C GLU A 15 6.29 -1.04 12.03
N ALA A 16 5.60 -1.86 12.82
CA ALA A 16 5.55 -3.31 12.61
C ALA A 16 4.89 -3.66 11.27
N LYS A 17 3.74 -3.03 10.96
CA LYS A 17 3.04 -3.19 9.67
C LYS A 17 3.88 -2.72 8.49
N ALA A 18 4.58 -1.60 8.63
CA ALA A 18 5.46 -1.09 7.59
C ALA A 18 6.63 -2.05 7.31
N ARG A 19 7.27 -2.58 8.35
CA ARG A 19 8.35 -3.56 8.21
C ARG A 19 7.86 -4.86 7.54
N TRP A 20 6.72 -5.36 7.98
CA TRP A 20 6.08 -6.52 7.35
C TRP A 20 5.80 -6.26 5.87
N PHE A 21 5.15 -5.15 5.52
CA PHE A 21 4.84 -4.82 4.13
C PHE A 21 6.11 -4.66 3.26
N GLN A 22 7.19 -4.10 3.82
CA GLN A 22 8.47 -3.96 3.13
C GLN A 22 9.18 -5.30 2.88
N SER A 23 8.90 -6.33 3.69
CA SER A 23 9.47 -7.67 3.48
C SER A 23 8.80 -8.43 2.32
N LEU A 24 7.66 -7.97 1.82
CA LEU A 24 6.92 -8.63 0.75
C LEU A 24 7.58 -8.42 -0.63
N PRO A 25 7.57 -9.43 -1.51
CA PRO A 25 7.85 -9.27 -2.93
C PRO A 25 7.01 -8.16 -3.58
N LEU A 26 7.50 -7.61 -4.69
CA LEU A 26 6.78 -6.53 -5.39
C LEU A 26 5.38 -6.96 -5.86
N SER A 27 5.23 -8.20 -6.33
CA SER A 27 3.94 -8.76 -6.76
C SER A 27 2.93 -8.78 -5.62
N GLU A 28 3.33 -9.30 -4.46
CA GLU A 28 2.47 -9.37 -3.27
C GLU A 28 2.11 -7.98 -2.75
N ARG A 29 3.04 -7.01 -2.82
CA ARG A 29 2.71 -5.61 -2.49
C ARG A 29 1.64 -5.03 -3.41
N MET A 30 1.67 -5.40 -4.69
CA MET A 30 0.65 -4.97 -5.65
C MET A 30 -0.70 -5.65 -5.38
N GLU A 31 -0.70 -6.94 -5.06
CA GLU A 31 -1.91 -7.68 -4.68
C GLU A 31 -2.57 -7.07 -3.43
N MET A 32 -1.77 -6.74 -2.41
CA MET A 32 -2.25 -6.05 -1.21
C MET A 32 -2.86 -4.69 -1.53
N LEU A 33 -2.26 -3.92 -2.45
CA LEU A 33 -2.81 -2.65 -2.90
C LEU A 33 -4.17 -2.84 -3.57
N CYS A 34 -4.31 -3.82 -4.46
CA CYS A 34 -5.59 -4.15 -5.09
C CYS A 34 -6.64 -4.53 -4.05
N LEU A 35 -6.30 -5.46 -3.15
CA LEU A 35 -7.21 -5.94 -2.10
C LEU A 35 -7.74 -4.80 -1.22
N PHE A 36 -6.87 -3.91 -0.75
CA PHE A 36 -7.33 -2.76 0.05
C PHE A 36 -8.15 -1.77 -0.77
N THR A 37 -7.81 -1.59 -2.05
CA THR A 37 -8.56 -0.71 -2.95
C THR A 37 -9.97 -1.25 -3.18
N ASP A 38 -10.11 -2.54 -3.46
CA ASP A 38 -11.39 -3.22 -3.65
C ASP A 38 -12.25 -3.13 -2.38
N LEU A 39 -11.66 -3.42 -1.21
CA LEU A 39 -12.35 -3.29 0.08
C LEU A 39 -12.89 -1.87 0.30
N VAL A 40 -12.11 -0.85 -0.05
CA VAL A 40 -12.52 0.55 0.06
C VAL A 40 -13.66 0.86 -0.90
N PHE A 41 -13.63 0.36 -2.13
CA PHE A 41 -14.71 0.53 -3.10
C PHE A 41 -15.99 -0.20 -2.70
N GLU A 42 -15.90 -1.42 -2.18
CA GLU A 42 -17.05 -2.18 -1.70
C GLU A 42 -17.80 -1.45 -0.57
N ASN A 43 -17.06 -0.83 0.34
CA ASN A 43 -17.64 -0.12 1.49
C ASN A 43 -17.98 1.35 1.20
N ASN A 44 -17.37 1.95 0.17
CA ASN A 44 -17.61 3.34 -0.21
C ASN A 44 -17.53 3.52 -1.75
N PRO A 45 -18.55 3.10 -2.50
CA PRO A 45 -18.50 3.09 -3.97
C PRO A 45 -18.25 4.47 -4.61
N LEU A 46 -18.72 5.55 -3.97
CA LEU A 46 -18.60 6.91 -4.49
C LEU A 46 -17.24 7.57 -4.16
N ILE A 47 -16.31 6.85 -3.51
CA ILE A 47 -15.03 7.42 -3.12
C ILE A 47 -14.15 7.82 -4.32
N ALA A 48 -14.29 7.16 -5.47
CA ALA A 48 -13.61 7.56 -6.70
C ALA A 48 -14.01 8.96 -7.19
N GLU A 49 -15.23 9.39 -6.89
CA GLU A 49 -15.75 10.70 -7.32
C GLU A 49 -15.24 11.82 -6.42
N ARG A 50 -14.75 11.49 -5.22
CA ARG A 50 -14.18 12.44 -4.26
C ARG A 50 -12.75 12.81 -4.67
N LYS A 51 -12.61 13.99 -5.29
CA LYS A 51 -11.32 14.61 -5.63
C LYS A 51 -10.61 15.20 -4.40
N ASP A 52 -10.24 14.36 -3.44
CA ASP A 52 -9.50 14.80 -2.25
C ASP A 52 -7.97 14.66 -2.42
N ALA A 53 -7.51 13.88 -3.41
CA ALA A 53 -6.10 13.78 -3.77
C ALA A 53 -5.67 14.98 -4.64
N LYS A 54 -5.19 16.04 -4.00
CA LYS A 54 -4.46 17.10 -4.73
C LYS A 54 -3.19 16.49 -5.32
N PRO A 55 -2.91 16.66 -6.63
CA PRO A 55 -1.64 16.24 -7.20
C PRO A 55 -0.52 16.88 -6.39
N ILE A 56 0.43 16.07 -5.92
CA ILE A 56 1.60 16.63 -5.27
C ILE A 56 2.40 17.37 -6.34
N ALA A 57 2.82 18.61 -6.05
CA ALA A 57 3.57 19.44 -6.99
C ALA A 57 4.77 18.66 -7.57
N GLY A 58 4.75 18.41 -8.89
CA GLY A 58 5.87 17.82 -9.66
C GLY A 58 5.85 16.32 -9.99
N ARG A 59 4.72 15.59 -9.94
CA ARG A 59 4.72 14.10 -9.81
C ARG A 59 4.50 13.19 -11.02
N VAL A 60 4.65 13.63 -12.28
CA VAL A 60 4.91 12.65 -13.36
C VAL A 60 6.16 13.07 -14.12
N ARG A 61 7.33 12.58 -13.68
CA ARG A 61 8.54 12.61 -14.51
C ARG A 61 8.44 11.44 -15.48
N VAL A 62 7.93 11.70 -16.68
CA VAL A 62 8.04 10.78 -17.81
C VAL A 62 9.53 10.67 -18.15
N LEU A 63 10.15 9.52 -17.87
CA LEU A 63 11.52 9.23 -18.28
C LEU A 63 11.49 8.77 -19.74
N SER A 64 11.73 9.66 -20.70
CA SER A 64 12.01 9.25 -22.07
C SER A 64 13.44 8.71 -22.15
N LYS A 65 13.64 7.56 -22.83
CA LYS A 65 14.99 7.10 -23.17
C LYS A 65 15.57 8.06 -24.20
N THR A 66 16.67 8.74 -23.90
CA THR A 66 17.51 9.35 -24.93
C THR A 66 18.14 8.22 -25.73
N GLN A 67 17.61 7.94 -26.93
CA GLN A 67 18.32 7.15 -27.93
C GLN A 67 19.54 7.97 -28.37
N ARG A 68 20.74 7.42 -28.12
CA ARG A 68 21.95 7.76 -28.86
C ARG A 68 22.18 6.68 -29.91
#